data_AF-A0A5J4KX75-F1
#
_entry.id   AF-A0A5J4KX75-F1
#
_cell.length_a   1.000
_cell.length_b   1.000
_cell.length_c   1.000
_cell.angle_alpha   90.00
_cell.angle_beta   90.00
_cell.angle_gamma   90.00
#
_symmetry.space_group_name_H-M   'P 1'
#
loop_
_entity.id
_entity.type
_entity.pdbx_description
1 polymer ?
#
loop_
_entity_poly.entity_id
_entity_poly.type
_entity_poly.pdbx_seq_one_letter_code
_entity_poly.pdbx_strand_id
1 'polypeptide(L)'
;MTFQKDRQPTIFNTLWLQQHPKTIPPQLQMLREDFVQRFPSESLKNITLDQYVMGKPDSFCYWLEFKTKALGSISGGTSAKFGVWWSKSENRWRWNSSYGDEEIALASMKAGILALINATNAQQFEALDAIGNKILGGRRYSLRAKPLYLYFPEYFLPIANPEHLRYFLRQFGEKPKGDLMALNRQLLTFLRLHAQFEGFDTFQMMVYLYENHPPKKEIVSHQEIQYPDISPEEQPDLTEPPGSNRTKVFISYSHENRDDLERLRIHLKAAQLHKWVEVEWWDDTQINPGQDWYDAIKKAIVTTRVAVLLISVDYLASDFILDNELSPLLAASEEEGVTILPVILGPCLFRLTNLARFQAVNNPSNPLSKVNKHEKDEVWTRVIETIVNSDNS
;
A
#
# COMPACT_ATOMS: atom_id res chain seq x y z
N MET A 1 -34.00 15.82 42.14
CA MET A 1 -33.82 16.37 40.79
C MET A 1 -32.35 16.71 40.64
N THR A 2 -31.56 15.76 40.13
CA THR A 2 -30.13 15.95 39.89
C THR A 2 -29.97 16.06 38.39
N PHE A 3 -29.57 17.25 37.93
CA PHE A 3 -29.39 17.58 36.52
C PHE A 3 -28.41 16.61 35.87
N GLN A 4 -28.91 15.72 35.00
CA GLN A 4 -28.11 15.10 33.95
C GLN A 4 -27.69 16.24 33.01
N LYS A 5 -26.41 16.63 33.06
CA LYS A 5 -25.80 17.41 31.98
C LYS A 5 -25.83 16.55 30.73
N ASP A 6 -26.68 16.94 29.78
CA ASP A 6 -26.58 16.54 28.38
C ASP A 6 -25.16 16.81 27.87
N ARG A 7 -24.30 15.79 27.90
CA ARG A 7 -23.07 15.81 27.11
C ARG A 7 -23.47 15.47 25.69
N GLN A 8 -23.64 16.50 24.87
CA GLN A 8 -23.53 16.38 23.42
C GLN A 8 -22.29 15.50 23.11
N PRO A 9 -22.42 14.42 22.32
CA PRO A 9 -21.25 13.63 21.93
C PRO A 9 -20.30 14.57 21.17
N THR A 10 -19.09 14.74 21.70
CA THR A 10 -18.08 15.57 21.04
C THR A 10 -17.70 14.91 19.72
N ILE A 11 -17.73 15.67 18.62
CA ILE A 11 -17.30 15.19 17.29
C ILE A 11 -15.85 14.69 17.28
N PHE A 12 -15.07 15.08 18.29
CA PHE A 12 -13.68 14.67 18.48
C PHE A 12 -13.53 13.66 19.62
N ASN A 13 -12.63 12.70 19.43
CA ASN A 13 -12.15 11.84 20.50
C ASN A 13 -11.17 12.62 21.39
N THR A 14 -11.71 13.33 22.39
CA THR A 14 -10.91 14.16 23.29
C THR A 14 -9.92 13.37 24.13
N LEU A 15 -10.18 12.09 24.40
CA LEU A 15 -9.26 11.23 25.14
C LEU A 15 -7.99 10.99 24.32
N TRP A 16 -8.14 10.67 23.04
CA TRP A 16 -7.01 10.49 22.13
C TRP A 16 -6.13 11.74 22.09
N LEU A 17 -6.76 12.91 21.89
CA LEU A 17 -6.09 14.21 21.78
C LEU A 17 -5.32 14.64 23.04
N GLN A 18 -5.69 14.10 24.20
CA GLN A 18 -4.99 14.34 25.47
C GLN A 18 -3.83 13.37 25.70
N GLN A 19 -3.91 12.15 25.16
CA GLN A 19 -2.98 11.05 25.46
C GLN A 19 -1.89 10.85 24.40
N HIS A 20 -2.11 11.29 23.17
CA HIS A 20 -1.17 11.08 22.07
C HIS A 20 -0.19 12.25 21.90
N PRO A 21 1.03 11.98 21.38
CA PRO A 21 1.98 13.04 21.08
C PRO A 21 1.39 14.04 20.10
N LYS A 22 1.67 15.33 20.33
CA LYS A 22 1.23 16.42 19.44
C LYS A 22 2.16 16.61 18.25
N THR A 23 3.41 16.18 18.40
CA THR A 23 4.44 16.31 17.38
C THR A 23 4.86 14.95 16.83
N ILE A 24 5.36 14.96 15.62
CA ILE A 24 5.95 13.84 14.91
C ILE A 24 7.07 13.21 15.75
N PRO A 25 7.20 11.87 15.77
CA PRO A 25 8.31 11.21 16.42
C PRO A 25 9.66 11.69 15.87
N PRO A 26 10.69 11.91 16.71
CA PRO A 26 11.98 12.44 16.26
C PRO A 26 12.61 11.65 15.11
N GLN A 27 12.47 10.32 15.08
CA GLN A 27 13.02 9.48 14.02
C GLN A 27 12.35 9.76 12.67
N LEU A 28 11.04 10.03 12.66
CA LEU A 28 10.31 10.36 11.45
C LEU A 28 10.57 11.81 10.99
N GLN A 29 10.80 12.71 11.94
CA GLN A 29 11.28 14.06 11.63
C GLN A 29 12.66 14.00 10.94
N MET A 30 13.61 13.24 11.50
CA MET A 30 14.93 13.04 10.90
C MET A 30 14.82 12.42 9.51
N LEU A 31 13.97 11.41 9.31
CA LEU A 31 13.74 10.80 8.00
C LEU A 31 13.23 11.81 6.95
N ARG A 32 12.37 12.75 7.35
CA ARG A 32 11.91 13.83 6.48
C ARG A 32 13.06 14.81 6.17
N GLU A 33 13.87 15.14 7.16
CA GLU A 33 15.04 16.01 6.99
C GLU A 33 16.09 15.38 6.07
N ASP A 34 16.33 14.08 6.20
CA ASP A 34 17.20 13.30 5.31
C ASP A 34 16.71 13.37 3.86
N PHE A 35 15.39 13.30 3.63
CA PHE A 35 14.82 13.48 2.29
C PHE A 35 15.13 14.87 1.72
N VAL A 36 14.91 15.92 2.52
CA VAL A 36 15.16 17.31 2.10
C VAL A 36 16.66 17.54 1.86
N GLN A 37 17.53 16.94 2.67
CA GLN A 37 18.97 17.01 2.49
C GLN A 37 19.42 16.24 1.24
N ARG A 38 18.84 15.08 0.96
CA ARG A 38 19.16 14.26 -0.21
C ARG A 38 18.68 14.90 -1.52
N PHE A 39 17.52 15.55 -1.46
CA PHE A 39 16.89 16.23 -2.58
C PHE A 39 16.52 17.68 -2.21
N PRO A 40 17.49 18.61 -2.10
CA PRO A 40 17.18 20.01 -1.88
C PRO A 40 16.31 20.54 -3.02
N SER A 41 15.32 21.38 -2.70
CA SER A 41 14.32 21.83 -3.68
C SER A 41 14.96 22.57 -4.87
N GLU A 42 16.04 23.30 -4.62
CA GLU A 42 16.84 24.07 -5.57
C GLU A 42 17.62 23.18 -6.54
N SER A 43 17.93 21.95 -6.12
CA SER A 43 18.68 20.96 -6.88
C SER A 43 17.80 20.13 -7.80
N LEU A 44 16.48 20.09 -7.57
CA LEU A 44 15.53 19.32 -8.39
C LEU A 44 15.53 19.72 -9.86
N LYS A 45 15.90 20.96 -10.20
CA LYS A 45 16.02 21.40 -11.60
C LYS A 45 17.06 20.59 -12.40
N ASN A 46 18.08 20.09 -11.70
CA ASN A 46 19.23 19.38 -12.27
C ASN A 46 19.19 17.88 -12.00
N ILE A 47 18.09 17.35 -11.42
CA ILE A 47 18.00 15.91 -11.14
C ILE A 47 18.03 15.11 -12.45
N THR A 48 18.86 14.06 -12.47
CA THR A 48 19.01 13.14 -13.61
C THR A 48 17.92 12.07 -13.60
N LEU A 49 17.79 11.30 -14.70
CA LEU A 49 16.90 10.15 -14.76
C LEU A 49 17.16 9.17 -13.61
N ASP A 50 18.40 8.69 -13.45
CA ASP A 50 18.78 7.76 -12.37
C ASP A 50 18.44 8.29 -10.98
N GLN A 51 18.59 9.59 -10.76
CA GLN A 51 18.28 10.22 -9.48
C GLN A 51 16.79 10.44 -9.26
N TYR A 52 15.96 10.43 -10.31
CA TYR A 52 14.53 10.69 -10.22
C TYR A 52 13.68 9.41 -10.15
N VAL A 53 13.91 8.47 -11.06
CA VAL A 53 12.97 7.41 -11.46
C VAL A 53 12.66 6.34 -10.40
N MET A 54 11.51 5.68 -10.55
CA MET A 54 11.27 4.40 -9.88
C MET A 54 12.15 3.29 -10.47
N GLY A 55 12.54 2.30 -9.65
CA GLY A 55 13.36 1.14 -10.09
C GLY A 55 14.87 1.29 -9.90
N LYS A 56 15.33 2.47 -9.45
CA LYS A 56 16.70 2.73 -8.98
C LYS A 56 16.69 2.95 -7.46
N PRO A 57 17.64 2.38 -6.71
CA PRO A 57 17.75 2.66 -5.27
C PRO A 57 18.15 4.11 -5.06
N ASP A 58 17.74 4.69 -3.92
CA ASP A 58 18.11 6.05 -3.52
C ASP A 58 17.73 7.16 -4.50
N SER A 59 16.75 6.92 -5.38
CA SER A 59 16.17 7.92 -6.26
C SER A 59 15.01 8.68 -5.59
N PHE A 60 14.64 9.83 -6.14
CA PHE A 60 13.55 10.66 -5.64
C PHE A 60 12.24 9.88 -5.53
N CYS A 61 11.79 9.22 -6.60
CA CYS A 61 10.56 8.43 -6.58
C CYS A 61 10.65 7.23 -5.63
N TYR A 62 11.83 6.58 -5.52
CA TYR A 62 12.04 5.51 -4.54
C TYR A 62 11.88 6.03 -3.11
N TRP A 63 12.40 7.22 -2.82
CA TRP A 63 12.23 7.84 -1.51
C TRP A 63 10.78 8.20 -1.21
N LEU A 64 10.05 8.75 -2.20
CA LEU A 64 8.64 9.09 -2.04
C LEU A 64 7.77 7.86 -1.71
N GLU A 65 8.01 6.72 -2.39
CA GLU A 65 7.17 5.53 -2.25
C GLU A 65 7.59 4.61 -1.11
N PHE A 66 8.89 4.41 -0.93
CA PHE A 66 9.42 3.39 -0.02
C PHE A 66 10.07 4.00 1.22
N LYS A 67 11.12 4.83 1.07
CA LYS A 67 11.87 5.33 2.24
C LYS A 67 11.01 6.18 3.17
N THR A 68 10.13 6.99 2.61
CA THR A 68 9.26 7.89 3.40
C THR A 68 7.85 7.32 3.58
N LYS A 69 7.62 6.01 3.41
CA LYS A 69 6.28 5.39 3.52
C LYS A 69 5.57 5.71 4.84
N ALA A 70 6.30 5.72 5.96
CA ALA A 70 5.78 6.07 7.28
C ALA A 70 5.31 7.54 7.39
N LEU A 71 5.80 8.43 6.54
CA LEU A 71 5.47 9.86 6.50
C LEU A 71 4.22 10.16 5.64
N GLY A 72 3.26 9.23 5.60
CA GLY A 72 2.08 9.25 4.72
C GLY A 72 2.28 8.40 3.47
N SER A 73 1.67 7.21 3.45
CA SER A 73 1.84 6.26 2.34
C SER A 73 1.23 6.78 1.03
N ILE A 74 1.93 6.50 -0.07
CA ILE A 74 1.45 6.70 -1.46
C ILE A 74 1.45 5.39 -2.26
N SER A 75 1.47 4.26 -1.55
CA SER A 75 1.43 2.92 -2.15
C SER A 75 0.12 2.69 -2.91
N GLY A 76 0.18 1.83 -3.92
CA GLY A 76 -0.92 1.57 -4.84
C GLY A 76 -0.75 2.31 -6.18
N GLY A 77 -1.36 1.76 -7.22
CA GLY A 77 -1.15 2.18 -8.60
C GLY A 77 0.20 1.74 -9.16
N THR A 78 0.42 1.97 -10.45
CA THR A 78 1.62 1.51 -11.17
C THR A 78 2.72 2.58 -11.17
N SER A 79 3.95 2.19 -11.51
CA SER A 79 5.09 3.12 -11.71
C SER A 79 4.81 4.23 -12.72
N ALA A 80 3.81 4.04 -13.59
CA ALA A 80 3.32 5.05 -14.54
C ALA A 80 2.89 6.36 -13.85
N LYS A 81 2.53 6.33 -12.55
CA LYS A 81 2.21 7.53 -11.78
C LYS A 81 3.39 8.51 -11.66
N PHE A 82 4.61 8.05 -11.89
CA PHE A 82 5.83 8.86 -11.81
C PHE A 82 6.28 9.49 -13.13
N GLY A 83 5.56 9.28 -14.23
CA GLY A 83 5.92 9.87 -15.53
C GLY A 83 6.94 9.04 -16.31
N VAL A 84 8.06 8.74 -15.67
CA VAL A 84 9.22 8.00 -16.21
C VAL A 84 9.79 7.06 -15.14
N TRP A 85 10.19 5.85 -15.53
CA TRP A 85 10.71 4.81 -14.64
C TRP A 85 11.76 3.93 -15.32
N TRP A 86 12.59 3.27 -14.52
CA TRP A 86 13.52 2.23 -14.98
C TRP A 86 12.82 0.87 -15.01
N SER A 87 12.74 0.24 -16.18
CA SER A 87 12.30 -1.16 -16.31
C SER A 87 13.50 -2.09 -16.12
N LYS A 88 13.53 -2.82 -15.00
CA LYS A 88 14.60 -3.79 -14.72
C LYS A 88 14.56 -4.99 -15.69
N SER A 89 13.37 -5.42 -16.10
CA SER A 89 13.21 -6.56 -17.03
C SER A 89 13.67 -6.22 -18.44
N GLU A 90 13.45 -4.99 -18.89
CA GLU A 90 13.82 -4.54 -20.24
C GLU A 90 15.16 -3.80 -20.27
N ASN A 91 15.77 -3.57 -19.10
CA ASN A 91 17.02 -2.83 -18.93
C ASN A 91 17.03 -1.46 -19.65
N ARG A 92 15.91 -0.74 -19.60
CA ARG A 92 15.72 0.56 -20.27
C ARG A 92 14.76 1.48 -19.52
N TRP A 93 14.82 2.76 -19.88
CA TRP A 93 13.82 3.75 -19.48
C TRP A 93 12.47 3.45 -20.12
N ARG A 94 11.41 3.63 -19.34
CA ARG A 94 10.03 3.63 -19.79
C ARG A 94 9.37 4.93 -19.35
N TRP A 95 8.45 5.43 -20.14
CA TRP A 95 7.71 6.66 -19.86
C TRP A 95 6.25 6.48 -20.23
N ASN A 96 5.38 7.36 -19.74
CA ASN A 96 4.02 7.40 -20.24
C ASN A 96 4.03 7.79 -21.72
N SER A 97 3.28 7.06 -22.55
CA SER A 97 3.22 7.27 -24.02
C SER A 97 2.77 8.66 -24.47
N SER A 98 2.21 9.47 -23.57
CA SER A 98 1.93 10.89 -23.83
C SER A 98 3.18 11.75 -23.95
N TYR A 99 4.34 11.24 -23.51
CA TYR A 99 5.64 11.88 -23.70
C TYR A 99 6.38 11.23 -24.88
N GLY A 100 7.14 12.03 -25.62
CA GLY A 100 7.90 11.55 -26.78
C GLY A 100 9.05 10.62 -26.38
N ASP A 101 9.76 10.97 -25.32
CA ASP A 101 10.91 10.23 -24.77
C ASP A 101 11.02 10.41 -23.25
N GLU A 102 11.99 9.71 -22.65
CA GLU A 102 12.27 9.73 -21.22
C GLU A 102 12.73 11.10 -20.69
N GLU A 103 13.43 11.88 -21.50
CA GLU A 103 13.96 13.19 -21.11
C GLU A 103 12.86 14.25 -21.08
N ILE A 104 11.94 14.22 -22.06
CA ILE A 104 10.73 15.05 -22.09
C ILE A 104 9.82 14.69 -20.90
N ALA A 105 9.67 13.41 -20.61
CA ALA A 105 8.91 12.95 -19.45
C ALA A 105 9.53 13.48 -18.15
N LEU A 106 10.84 13.31 -17.96
CA LEU A 106 11.56 13.84 -16.80
C LEU A 106 11.45 15.36 -16.70
N ALA A 107 11.66 16.09 -17.80
CA ALA A 107 11.56 17.54 -17.83
C ALA A 107 10.15 18.02 -17.40
N SER A 108 9.10 17.34 -17.87
CA SER A 108 7.72 17.63 -17.48
C SER A 108 7.47 17.38 -15.99
N MET A 109 7.97 16.26 -15.46
CA MET A 109 7.84 15.94 -14.03
C MET A 109 8.57 16.94 -13.14
N LYS A 110 9.82 17.27 -13.49
CA LYS A 110 10.63 18.28 -12.79
C LYS A 110 9.94 19.64 -12.79
N ALA A 111 9.48 20.10 -13.96
CA ALA A 111 8.80 21.37 -14.11
C ALA A 111 7.53 21.44 -13.24
N GLY A 112 6.74 20.37 -13.21
CA GLY A 112 5.52 20.31 -12.40
C GLY A 112 5.79 20.36 -10.90
N ILE A 113 6.75 19.56 -10.42
CA ILE A 113 7.12 19.53 -8.99
C ILE A 113 7.68 20.90 -8.56
N LEU A 114 8.59 21.48 -9.34
CA LEU A 114 9.16 22.81 -9.07
C LEU A 114 8.10 23.91 -9.10
N ALA A 115 7.15 23.86 -10.04
CA ALA A 115 6.06 24.83 -10.10
C ALA A 115 5.19 24.79 -8.84
N LEU A 116 4.89 23.60 -8.31
CA LEU A 116 4.15 23.43 -7.05
C LEU A 116 4.94 23.94 -5.84
N ILE A 117 6.24 23.64 -5.77
CA ILE A 117 7.14 24.13 -4.71
C ILE A 117 7.20 25.67 -4.75
N ASN A 118 7.42 26.26 -5.92
CA ASN A 118 7.52 27.71 -6.09
C ASN A 118 6.20 28.41 -5.75
N ALA A 119 5.06 27.87 -6.20
CA ALA A 119 3.75 28.39 -5.83
C ALA A 119 3.51 28.30 -4.31
N THR A 120 3.97 27.24 -3.66
CA THR A 120 3.87 27.08 -2.20
C THR A 120 4.74 28.11 -1.46
N ASN A 121 5.99 28.31 -1.87
CA ASN A 121 6.87 29.36 -1.35
C ASN A 121 6.25 30.76 -1.51
N ALA A 122 5.56 31.00 -2.62
CA ALA A 122 4.82 32.23 -2.88
C ALA A 122 3.43 32.28 -2.19
N GLN A 123 3.07 31.26 -1.41
CA GLN A 123 1.77 31.10 -0.73
C GLN A 123 0.55 31.15 -1.67
N GLN A 124 0.73 30.77 -2.94
CA GLN A 124 -0.31 30.72 -3.97
C GLN A 124 -1.08 29.40 -3.91
N PHE A 125 -1.65 29.07 -2.74
CA PHE A 125 -2.28 27.77 -2.48
C PHE A 125 -3.45 27.46 -3.43
N GLU A 126 -4.25 28.48 -3.77
CA GLU A 126 -5.41 28.34 -4.68
C GLU A 126 -5.02 27.94 -6.11
N ALA A 127 -3.76 28.18 -6.51
CA ALA A 127 -3.26 27.84 -7.83
C ALA A 127 -2.73 26.39 -7.93
N LEU A 128 -2.49 25.70 -6.80
CA LEU A 128 -1.77 24.42 -6.79
C LEU A 128 -2.48 23.32 -7.57
N ASP A 129 -3.80 23.24 -7.48
CA ASP A 129 -4.56 22.23 -8.22
C ASP A 129 -4.53 22.50 -9.73
N ALA A 130 -4.66 23.77 -10.14
CA ALA A 130 -4.55 24.16 -11.55
C ALA A 130 -3.16 23.88 -12.11
N ILE A 131 -2.09 24.22 -11.37
CA ILE A 131 -0.70 23.95 -11.74
C ILE A 131 -0.46 22.44 -11.88
N GLY A 132 -0.84 21.67 -10.86
CA GLY A 132 -0.65 20.21 -10.83
C GLY A 132 -1.41 19.53 -11.96
N ASN A 133 -2.68 19.89 -12.18
CA ASN A 133 -3.49 19.33 -13.25
C ASN A 133 -2.92 19.65 -14.64
N LYS A 134 -2.44 20.87 -14.85
CA LYS A 134 -1.90 21.32 -16.15
C LYS A 134 -0.57 20.65 -16.49
N ILE A 135 0.35 20.52 -15.53
CA ILE A 135 1.74 20.10 -15.81
C ILE A 135 1.94 18.60 -15.51
N LEU A 136 1.47 18.13 -14.36
CA LEU A 136 1.62 16.74 -13.93
C LEU A 136 0.41 15.88 -14.31
N GLY A 137 -0.70 16.45 -14.76
CA GLY A 137 -1.91 15.71 -15.09
C GLY A 137 -2.80 15.39 -13.89
N GLY A 138 -4.11 15.28 -14.16
CA GLY A 138 -5.15 15.28 -13.11
C GLY A 138 -5.17 14.11 -12.14
N ARG A 139 -4.45 13.02 -12.41
CA ARG A 139 -4.47 11.80 -11.58
C ARG A 139 -3.17 11.53 -10.83
N ARG A 140 -2.15 12.40 -10.93
CA ARG A 140 -0.85 12.23 -10.25
C ARG A 140 -0.87 12.80 -8.83
N TYR A 141 -1.87 12.40 -8.04
CA TYR A 141 -2.07 12.91 -6.69
C TYR A 141 -0.87 12.67 -5.77
N SER A 142 -0.26 11.48 -5.83
CA SER A 142 0.92 11.13 -5.04
C SER A 142 2.12 12.05 -5.28
N LEU A 143 2.40 12.37 -6.56
CA LEU A 143 3.48 13.29 -6.94
C LEU A 143 3.18 14.75 -6.60
N ARG A 144 1.92 15.09 -6.32
CA ARG A 144 1.52 16.43 -5.88
C ARG A 144 1.60 16.55 -4.36
N ALA A 145 0.93 15.66 -3.63
CA ALA A 145 0.81 15.76 -2.17
C ALA A 145 2.09 15.41 -1.42
N LYS A 146 2.74 14.29 -1.78
CA LYS A 146 3.85 13.76 -0.99
C LYS A 146 5.07 14.70 -0.98
N PRO A 147 5.55 15.22 -2.12
CA PRO A 147 6.65 16.19 -2.12
C PRO A 147 6.30 17.47 -1.35
N LEU A 148 5.10 18.00 -1.53
CA LEU A 148 4.68 19.23 -0.84
C LEU A 148 4.66 19.04 0.68
N TYR A 149 4.18 17.92 1.20
CA TYR A 149 4.29 17.63 2.62
C TYR A 149 5.74 17.49 3.10
N LEU A 150 6.60 16.80 2.35
CA LEU A 150 7.99 16.58 2.77
C LEU A 150 8.79 17.90 2.85
N TYR A 151 8.59 18.81 1.89
CA TYR A 151 9.22 20.13 1.89
C TYR A 151 8.53 21.14 2.81
N PHE A 152 7.21 21.05 2.97
CA PHE A 152 6.39 22.03 3.69
C PHE A 152 5.41 21.36 4.66
N PRO A 153 5.92 20.65 5.70
CA PRO A 153 5.08 19.89 6.61
C PRO A 153 4.06 20.77 7.34
N GLU A 154 4.30 22.06 7.48
CA GLU A 154 3.40 23.03 8.11
C GLU A 154 2.19 23.43 7.23
N TYR A 155 2.22 23.18 5.92
CA TYR A 155 1.15 23.62 5.02
C TYR A 155 0.23 22.51 4.55
N PHE A 156 0.62 21.24 4.69
CA PHE A 156 -0.13 20.11 4.15
C PHE A 156 -0.22 18.94 5.12
N LEU A 157 -1.39 18.28 5.14
CA LEU A 157 -1.53 16.96 5.76
C LEU A 157 -0.83 15.91 4.87
N PRO A 158 -0.14 14.90 5.43
CA PRO A 158 0.46 13.79 4.68
C PRO A 158 -0.60 12.79 4.16
N ILE A 159 -1.55 13.28 3.36
CA ILE A 159 -2.68 12.55 2.80
C ILE A 159 -2.75 12.85 1.30
N ALA A 160 -2.41 11.85 0.49
CA ALA A 160 -2.40 11.97 -0.97
C ALA A 160 -3.70 11.49 -1.64
N ASN A 161 -4.63 10.88 -0.90
CA ASN A 161 -5.88 10.37 -1.45
C ASN A 161 -7.00 11.41 -1.29
N PRO A 162 -7.54 11.99 -2.39
CA PRO A 162 -8.61 12.97 -2.31
C PRO A 162 -9.92 12.40 -1.76
N GLU A 163 -10.21 11.11 -1.96
CA GLU A 163 -11.42 10.48 -1.39
C GLU A 163 -11.32 10.38 0.13
N HIS A 164 -10.13 10.13 0.67
CA HIS A 164 -9.93 10.15 2.13
C HIS A 164 -10.13 11.57 2.67
N LEU A 165 -9.60 12.60 1.99
CA LEU A 165 -9.83 13.99 2.39
C LEU A 165 -11.31 14.36 2.37
N ARG A 166 -12.04 13.99 1.31
CA ARG A 166 -13.51 14.18 1.24
C ARG A 166 -14.22 13.44 2.36
N TYR A 167 -13.81 12.20 2.64
CA TYR A 167 -14.37 11.40 3.71
C TYR A 167 -14.21 12.10 5.06
N PHE A 168 -12.99 12.52 5.43
CA PHE A 168 -12.72 13.18 6.70
C PHE A 168 -13.48 14.50 6.85
N LEU A 169 -13.52 15.33 5.81
CA LEU A 169 -14.32 16.56 5.81
C LEU A 169 -15.80 16.26 6.12
N ARG A 170 -16.39 15.24 5.47
CA ARG A 170 -17.78 14.83 5.74
C ARG A 170 -17.99 14.32 7.17
N GLN A 171 -17.01 13.62 7.75
CA GLN A 171 -17.10 13.17 9.16
C GLN A 171 -17.24 14.33 10.13
N PHE A 172 -16.67 15.49 9.80
CA PHE A 172 -16.77 16.70 10.61
C PHE A 172 -17.91 17.64 10.18
N GLY A 173 -18.78 17.22 9.25
CA GLY A 173 -19.88 18.05 8.75
C GLY A 173 -19.47 19.12 7.74
N GLU A 174 -18.20 19.13 7.30
CA GLU A 174 -17.70 20.05 6.28
C GLU A 174 -18.11 19.58 4.88
N LYS A 175 -18.52 20.53 4.02
CA LYS A 175 -18.80 20.24 2.61
C LYS A 175 -17.48 20.27 1.83
N PRO A 176 -17.01 19.14 1.27
CA PRO A 176 -15.74 19.12 0.53
C PRO A 176 -15.79 19.99 -0.72
N LYS A 177 -14.76 20.80 -0.96
CA LYS A 177 -14.66 21.70 -2.12
C LYS A 177 -13.31 21.57 -2.83
N GLY A 178 -13.34 21.55 -4.16
CA GLY A 178 -12.14 21.49 -4.99
C GLY A 178 -11.55 20.09 -5.18
N ASP A 179 -10.27 20.07 -5.54
CA ASP A 179 -9.47 18.89 -5.81
C ASP A 179 -8.47 18.65 -4.66
N LEU A 180 -7.47 17.79 -4.85
CA LEU A 180 -6.51 17.34 -3.85
C LEU A 180 -5.99 18.44 -2.89
N MET A 181 -5.42 19.53 -3.41
CA MET A 181 -4.78 20.55 -2.54
C MET A 181 -5.82 21.41 -1.84
N ALA A 182 -6.89 21.79 -2.55
CA ALA A 182 -8.01 22.51 -1.94
C ALA A 182 -8.63 21.72 -0.78
N LEU A 183 -8.86 20.41 -0.98
CA LEU A 183 -9.38 19.51 0.05
C LEU A 183 -8.43 19.35 1.23
N ASN A 184 -7.12 19.18 0.96
CA ASN A 184 -6.10 19.03 1.99
C ASN A 184 -6.02 20.28 2.87
N ARG A 185 -5.99 21.45 2.23
CA ARG A 185 -5.95 22.76 2.89
C ARG A 185 -7.24 23.08 3.63
N GLN A 186 -8.40 22.73 3.06
CA GLN A 186 -9.69 22.87 3.73
C GLN A 186 -9.70 22.08 5.04
N LEU A 187 -9.30 20.81 5.00
CA LEU A 187 -9.26 19.95 6.18
C LEU A 187 -8.26 20.45 7.20
N LEU A 188 -7.04 20.83 6.79
CA LEU A 188 -6.05 21.37 7.71
C LEU A 188 -6.52 22.67 8.38
N THR A 189 -7.16 23.56 7.62
CA THR A 189 -7.71 24.82 8.16
C THR A 189 -8.81 24.52 9.19
N PHE A 190 -9.72 23.60 8.86
CA PHE A 190 -10.75 23.15 9.79
C PHE A 190 -10.14 22.65 11.11
N LEU A 191 -9.17 21.73 11.04
CA LEU A 191 -8.52 21.17 12.24
C LEU A 191 -7.84 22.27 13.08
N ARG A 192 -7.14 23.21 12.45
CA ARG A 192 -6.44 24.31 13.13
C ARG A 192 -7.35 25.32 13.82
N LEU A 193 -8.59 25.47 13.37
CA LEU A 193 -9.57 26.35 14.02
C LEU A 193 -10.08 25.80 15.37
N HIS A 194 -9.84 24.52 15.64
CA HIS A 194 -10.31 23.85 16.84
C HIS A 194 -9.21 23.78 17.89
N ALA A 195 -9.47 24.35 19.08
CA ALA A 195 -8.53 24.40 20.20
C ALA A 195 -7.99 23.02 20.63
N GLN A 196 -8.75 21.95 20.36
CA GLN A 196 -8.32 20.58 20.61
C GLN A 196 -7.05 20.17 19.86
N PHE A 197 -6.79 20.78 18.69
CA PHE A 197 -5.60 20.53 17.87
C PHE A 197 -4.48 21.56 18.13
N GLU A 198 -4.59 22.38 19.18
CA GLU A 198 -3.53 23.33 19.52
C GLU A 198 -2.21 22.60 19.82
N GLY A 199 -1.16 22.99 19.10
CA GLY A 199 0.18 22.40 19.18
C GLY A 199 0.35 21.09 18.40
N PHE A 200 -0.69 20.56 17.75
CA PHE A 200 -0.56 19.39 16.88
C PHE A 200 0.09 19.78 15.55
N ASP A 201 1.05 18.98 15.09
CA ASP A 201 1.54 19.07 13.72
C ASP A 201 0.66 18.27 12.74
N THR A 202 0.92 18.47 11.45
CA THR A 202 0.13 17.85 10.39
C THR A 202 0.28 16.33 10.35
N PHE A 203 1.41 15.79 10.81
CA PHE A 203 1.61 14.36 10.92
C PHE A 203 0.68 13.76 11.97
N GLN A 204 0.68 14.30 13.19
CA GLN A 204 -0.18 13.79 14.26
C GLN A 204 -1.66 14.08 14.01
N MET A 205 -1.98 15.17 13.30
CA MET A 205 -3.34 15.37 12.77
C MET A 205 -3.75 14.24 11.80
N MET A 206 -2.86 13.80 10.91
CA MET A 206 -3.14 12.67 10.03
C MET A 206 -3.29 11.35 10.80
N VAL A 207 -2.44 11.09 11.80
CA VAL A 207 -2.57 9.90 12.68
C VAL A 207 -3.93 9.92 13.38
N TYR A 208 -4.33 11.04 13.98
CA TYR A 208 -5.64 11.20 14.61
C TYR A 208 -6.78 10.83 13.66
N LEU A 209 -6.75 11.37 12.44
CA LEU A 209 -7.79 11.16 11.43
C LEU A 209 -7.95 9.68 11.11
N TYR A 210 -6.86 8.97 10.81
CA TYR A 210 -6.93 7.56 10.44
C TYR A 210 -7.27 6.63 11.60
N GLU A 211 -6.83 6.94 12.83
CA GLU A 211 -7.14 6.11 14.00
C GLU A 211 -8.58 6.29 14.50
N ASN A 212 -9.13 7.51 14.41
CA ASN A 212 -10.45 7.82 14.96
C ASN A 212 -11.57 7.83 13.91
N HIS A 213 -11.24 8.05 12.65
CA HIS A 213 -12.18 8.11 11.54
C HIS A 213 -11.70 7.27 10.34
N PRO A 214 -11.36 5.98 10.50
CA PRO A 214 -10.85 5.19 9.38
C PRO A 214 -11.86 5.15 8.21
N PRO A 215 -11.48 5.53 6.98
CA PRO A 215 -12.35 5.40 5.82
C PRO A 215 -12.79 3.94 5.63
N LYS A 216 -14.10 3.67 5.68
CA LYS A 216 -14.65 2.35 5.30
C LYS A 216 -14.48 2.20 3.79
N LYS A 217 -14.01 1.04 3.31
CA LYS A 217 -14.13 0.71 1.87
C LYS A 217 -15.61 0.60 1.53
N GLU A 218 -16.15 1.56 0.81
CA GLU A 218 -17.35 1.31 0.01
C GLU A 218 -17.01 0.18 -0.95
N ILE A 219 -17.76 -0.93 -0.84
CA ILE A 219 -17.90 -1.88 -1.93
C ILE A 219 -18.61 -1.09 -3.02
N VAL A 220 -17.86 -0.57 -3.99
CA VAL A 220 -18.45 -0.03 -5.20
C VAL A 220 -19.13 -1.20 -5.89
N SER A 221 -20.45 -1.26 -5.82
CA SER A 221 -21.25 -2.13 -6.68
C SER A 221 -20.89 -1.76 -8.11
N HIS A 222 -20.30 -2.70 -8.86
CA HIS A 222 -20.11 -2.56 -10.29
C HIS A 222 -21.48 -2.37 -10.96
N GLN A 223 -21.92 -1.12 -11.10
CA GLN A 223 -22.83 -0.74 -12.17
C GLN A 223 -21.97 -0.37 -13.37
N GLU A 224 -22.27 -1.04 -14.49
CA GLU A 224 -21.57 -1.02 -15.76
C GLU A 224 -21.19 0.40 -16.19
N ILE A 225 -19.89 0.65 -16.29
CA ILE A 225 -19.38 1.76 -17.09
C ILE A 225 -19.13 1.20 -18.49
N GLN A 226 -20.01 1.59 -19.41
CA GLN A 226 -19.95 1.27 -20.83
C GLN A 226 -18.81 2.10 -21.46
N TYR A 227 -17.81 1.43 -22.05
CA TYR A 227 -16.73 2.07 -22.80
C TYR A 227 -17.14 2.21 -24.28
N PRO A 228 -16.76 3.31 -24.96
CA PRO A 228 -17.16 3.55 -26.34
C PRO A 228 -16.46 2.59 -27.31
N ASP A 229 -17.23 2.12 -28.30
CA ASP A 229 -16.83 1.24 -29.39
C ASP A 229 -15.58 1.73 -30.13
N ILE A 230 -14.59 0.84 -30.23
CA ILE A 230 -13.49 0.96 -31.19
C ILE A 230 -13.67 -0.21 -32.16
N SER A 231 -13.83 0.10 -33.44
CA SER A 231 -14.09 -0.85 -34.52
C SER A 231 -12.99 -1.90 -34.65
N PRO A 232 -13.33 -3.17 -34.94
CA PRO A 232 -12.39 -4.27 -34.98
C PRO A 232 -11.77 -4.39 -36.37
N GLU A 233 -10.45 -4.32 -36.48
CA GLU A 233 -9.74 -5.03 -37.55
C GLU A 233 -8.33 -5.39 -37.08
N GLU A 234 -8.06 -6.70 -37.16
CA GLU A 234 -6.82 -7.45 -36.91
C GLU A 234 -6.32 -7.57 -35.46
N GLN A 235 -6.98 -8.45 -34.70
CA GLN A 235 -6.36 -9.19 -33.58
C GLN A 235 -6.24 -10.67 -33.94
N PRO A 236 -5.12 -11.33 -33.62
CA PRO A 236 -4.97 -12.77 -33.80
C PRO A 236 -5.87 -13.53 -32.81
N ASP A 237 -6.37 -14.65 -33.29
CA ASP A 237 -7.25 -15.60 -32.61
C ASP A 237 -6.69 -16.02 -31.23
N LEU A 238 -7.42 -15.67 -30.17
CA LEU A 238 -7.18 -16.11 -28.79
C LEU A 238 -8.41 -16.91 -28.31
N THR A 239 -8.73 -18.01 -28.99
CA THR A 239 -9.47 -19.09 -28.33
C THR A 239 -8.49 -19.92 -27.50
N GLU A 240 -8.55 -19.70 -26.18
CA GLU A 240 -8.08 -20.49 -25.02
C GLU A 240 -7.05 -19.77 -24.10
N PRO A 241 -7.32 -19.69 -22.77
CA PRO A 241 -6.33 -19.22 -21.81
C PRO A 241 -5.17 -20.22 -21.73
N PRO A 242 -3.90 -19.78 -21.66
CA PRO A 242 -2.78 -20.70 -21.53
C PRO A 242 -2.90 -21.46 -20.21
N GLY A 243 -2.93 -22.79 -20.28
CA GLY A 243 -2.89 -23.67 -19.10
C GLY A 243 -1.74 -23.26 -18.17
N SER A 244 -2.07 -22.92 -16.94
CA SER A 244 -1.11 -22.43 -15.94
C SER A 244 -0.17 -23.56 -15.51
N ASN A 245 1.12 -23.45 -15.84
CA ASN A 245 2.20 -24.31 -15.32
C ASN A 245 2.51 -24.08 -13.81
N ARG A 246 1.61 -23.43 -13.05
CA ARG A 246 1.77 -23.15 -11.62
C ARG A 246 1.26 -24.34 -10.82
N THR A 247 2.14 -25.01 -10.10
CA THR A 247 1.84 -26.23 -9.34
C THR A 247 2.23 -26.15 -7.87
N LYS A 248 2.98 -25.11 -7.46
CA LYS A 248 3.58 -25.07 -6.13
C LYS A 248 2.74 -24.32 -5.10
N VAL A 249 2.94 -24.67 -3.83
CA VAL A 249 2.44 -23.94 -2.67
C VAL A 249 3.54 -23.05 -2.11
N PHE A 250 3.32 -21.73 -2.06
CA PHE A 250 4.21 -20.81 -1.37
C PHE A 250 3.77 -20.63 0.07
N ILE A 251 4.68 -20.70 1.04
CA ILE A 251 4.37 -20.44 2.45
C ILE A 251 5.14 -19.21 2.90
N SER A 252 4.39 -18.15 3.23
CA SER A 252 4.92 -16.93 3.83
C SER A 252 4.66 -16.96 5.32
N TYR A 253 5.68 -16.70 6.14
CA TYR A 253 5.56 -16.74 7.60
C TYR A 253 6.60 -15.83 8.26
N SER A 254 6.37 -15.42 9.51
CA SER A 254 7.42 -14.82 10.34
C SER A 254 8.26 -15.92 10.97
N HIS A 255 9.58 -15.73 11.06
CA HIS A 255 10.47 -16.68 11.73
C HIS A 255 10.07 -16.99 13.19
N GLU A 256 9.37 -16.06 13.86
CA GLU A 256 8.79 -16.25 15.20
C GLU A 256 7.67 -17.30 15.24
N ASN A 257 7.17 -17.73 14.08
CA ASN A 257 6.08 -18.71 13.94
C ASN A 257 6.52 -20.01 13.26
N ARG A 258 7.79 -20.40 13.47
CA ARG A 258 8.36 -21.61 12.89
C ARG A 258 7.63 -22.90 13.29
N ASP A 259 7.11 -22.98 14.51
CA ASP A 259 6.38 -24.17 14.98
C ASP A 259 5.10 -24.42 14.15
N ASP A 260 4.38 -23.34 13.79
CA ASP A 260 3.19 -23.43 12.94
C ASP A 260 3.55 -23.80 11.49
N LEU A 261 4.67 -23.30 10.97
CA LEU A 261 5.22 -23.74 9.66
C LEU A 261 5.51 -25.24 9.66
N GLU A 262 6.25 -25.75 10.65
CA GLU A 262 6.60 -27.17 10.71
C GLU A 262 5.35 -28.04 10.85
N ARG A 263 4.32 -27.57 11.57
CA ARG A 263 3.04 -28.28 11.64
C ARG A 263 2.37 -28.36 10.28
N LEU A 264 2.27 -27.25 9.55
CA LEU A 264 1.70 -27.22 8.20
C LEU A 264 2.46 -28.14 7.23
N ARG A 265 3.80 -28.17 7.30
CA ARG A 265 4.64 -29.07 6.49
C ARG A 265 4.33 -30.55 6.72
N ILE A 266 4.03 -30.95 7.96
CA ILE A 266 3.61 -32.33 8.26
C ILE A 266 2.29 -32.66 7.52
N HIS A 267 1.33 -31.74 7.51
CA HIS A 267 0.06 -31.91 6.80
C HIS A 267 0.26 -31.96 5.27
N LEU A 268 1.09 -31.08 4.70
CA LEU A 268 1.44 -31.09 3.27
C LEU A 268 2.13 -32.40 2.87
N LYS A 269 3.08 -32.87 3.70
CA LYS A 269 3.77 -34.15 3.50
C LYS A 269 2.80 -35.33 3.54
N ALA A 270 1.82 -35.33 4.44
CA ALA A 270 0.80 -36.37 4.47
C ALA A 270 -0.01 -36.40 3.15
N ALA A 271 -0.46 -35.24 2.67
CA ALA A 271 -1.18 -35.14 1.40
C ALA A 271 -0.36 -35.63 0.19
N GLN A 272 0.94 -35.29 0.16
CA GLN A 272 1.89 -35.73 -0.85
C GLN A 272 2.10 -37.26 -0.83
N LEU A 273 2.35 -37.85 0.35
CA LEU A 273 2.57 -39.31 0.49
C LEU A 273 1.34 -40.13 0.08
N HIS A 274 0.14 -39.63 0.37
CA HIS A 274 -1.12 -40.26 -0.01
C HIS A 274 -1.57 -39.95 -1.44
N LYS A 275 -0.80 -39.13 -2.18
CA LYS A 275 -1.08 -38.72 -3.58
C LYS A 275 -2.47 -38.12 -3.76
N TRP A 276 -2.96 -37.40 -2.76
CA TRP A 276 -4.21 -36.64 -2.89
C TRP A 276 -4.04 -35.44 -3.81
N VAL A 277 -2.81 -34.95 -3.91
CA VAL A 277 -2.42 -33.83 -4.75
C VAL A 277 -0.92 -33.90 -5.01
N GLU A 278 -0.48 -33.57 -6.23
CA GLU A 278 0.94 -33.33 -6.51
C GLU A 278 1.34 -31.96 -5.97
N VAL A 279 1.53 -31.89 -4.65
CA VAL A 279 1.95 -30.66 -3.97
C VAL A 279 3.46 -30.67 -3.74
N GLU A 280 4.13 -29.71 -4.37
CA GLU A 280 5.43 -29.20 -3.95
C GLU A 280 5.21 -27.88 -3.21
N TRP A 281 5.98 -27.60 -2.16
CA TRP A 281 5.93 -26.32 -1.46
C TRP A 281 7.28 -25.65 -1.34
N TRP A 282 7.24 -24.33 -1.20
CA TRP A 282 8.40 -23.47 -1.03
C TRP A 282 8.22 -22.54 0.18
N ASP A 283 9.28 -22.34 0.94
CA ASP A 283 9.43 -21.32 1.98
C ASP A 283 10.91 -20.90 2.06
N ASP A 284 11.19 -19.81 2.79
CA ASP A 284 12.50 -19.17 2.83
C ASP A 284 13.64 -20.06 3.37
N THR A 285 13.34 -21.13 4.12
CA THR A 285 14.37 -22.06 4.64
C THR A 285 15.04 -22.87 3.52
N GLN A 286 14.48 -22.85 2.31
CA GLN A 286 15.03 -23.50 1.11
C GLN A 286 16.05 -22.60 0.39
N ILE A 287 16.29 -21.37 0.87
CA ILE A 287 17.32 -20.47 0.34
C ILE A 287 18.68 -20.90 0.90
N ASN A 288 19.62 -21.20 0.00
CA ASN A 288 20.97 -21.61 0.41
C ASN A 288 21.80 -20.40 0.90
N PRO A 289 22.71 -20.58 1.86
CA PRO A 289 23.66 -19.54 2.25
C PRO A 289 24.44 -19.00 1.04
N GLY A 290 24.41 -17.69 0.83
CA GLY A 290 25.06 -17.02 -0.31
C GLY A 290 24.21 -16.93 -1.58
N GLN A 291 23.01 -17.52 -1.60
CA GLN A 291 22.03 -17.32 -2.67
C GLN A 291 21.36 -15.94 -2.54
N ASP A 292 21.11 -15.28 -3.67
CA ASP A 292 20.28 -14.07 -3.68
C ASP A 292 18.84 -14.44 -3.27
N TRP A 293 18.48 -14.07 -2.04
CA TRP A 293 17.21 -14.41 -1.42
C TRP A 293 16.03 -13.75 -2.15
N TYR A 294 16.20 -12.57 -2.74
CA TYR A 294 15.15 -11.85 -3.44
C TYR A 294 14.83 -12.51 -4.78
N ASP A 295 15.86 -12.94 -5.52
CA ASP A 295 15.69 -13.73 -6.74
C ASP A 295 15.06 -15.11 -6.45
N ALA A 296 15.44 -15.75 -5.33
CA ALA A 296 14.86 -17.02 -4.90
C ALA A 296 13.34 -16.92 -4.64
N ILE A 297 12.91 -15.89 -3.89
CA ILE A 297 11.49 -15.61 -3.63
C ILE A 297 10.73 -15.35 -4.93
N LYS A 298 11.28 -14.53 -5.84
CA LYS A 298 10.64 -14.26 -7.14
C LYS A 298 10.42 -15.52 -7.97
N LYS A 299 11.45 -16.38 -8.05
CA LYS A 299 11.35 -17.65 -8.77
C LYS A 299 10.29 -18.56 -8.16
N ALA A 300 10.21 -18.62 -6.83
CA ALA A 300 9.17 -19.38 -6.15
C ALA A 300 7.77 -18.87 -6.51
N ILE A 301 7.55 -17.55 -6.43
CA ILE A 301 6.26 -16.91 -6.74
C ILE A 301 5.80 -17.19 -8.17
N VAL A 302 6.70 -17.22 -9.16
CA VAL A 302 6.37 -17.54 -10.57
C VAL A 302 5.76 -18.93 -10.74
N THR A 303 6.15 -19.89 -9.91
CA THR A 303 5.62 -21.28 -9.97
C THR A 303 4.47 -21.55 -9.01
N THR A 304 4.07 -20.53 -8.24
CA THR A 304 3.10 -20.66 -7.14
C THR A 304 1.68 -20.66 -7.66
N ARG A 305 0.89 -21.67 -7.31
CA ARG A 305 -0.57 -21.69 -7.52
C ARG A 305 -1.32 -21.19 -6.30
N VAL A 306 -0.88 -21.63 -5.12
CA VAL A 306 -1.49 -21.28 -3.84
C VAL A 306 -0.44 -20.68 -2.92
N ALA A 307 -0.72 -19.50 -2.35
CA ALA A 307 0.12 -18.87 -1.35
C ALA A 307 -0.57 -18.92 0.03
N VAL A 308 -0.01 -19.70 0.95
CA VAL A 308 -0.47 -19.78 2.35
C VAL A 308 0.29 -18.74 3.17
N LEU A 309 -0.45 -17.82 3.81
CA LEU A 309 0.14 -16.76 4.63
C LEU A 309 -0.15 -17.03 6.11
N LEU A 310 0.90 -17.23 6.91
CA LEU A 310 0.77 -17.48 8.35
C LEU A 310 0.81 -16.16 9.12
N ILE A 311 -0.36 -15.57 9.32
CA ILE A 311 -0.50 -14.18 9.78
C ILE A 311 -0.57 -14.10 11.31
N SER A 312 0.44 -13.47 11.90
CA SER A 312 0.57 -13.10 13.30
C SER A 312 0.86 -11.60 13.45
N VAL A 313 0.99 -11.12 14.69
CA VAL A 313 1.50 -9.76 14.93
C VAL A 313 2.91 -9.59 14.39
N ASP A 314 3.77 -10.61 14.54
CA ASP A 314 5.15 -10.60 14.05
C ASP A 314 5.21 -10.63 12.53
N TYR A 315 4.30 -11.37 11.88
CA TYR A 315 4.14 -11.34 10.42
C TYR A 315 3.80 -9.95 9.91
N LEU A 316 2.86 -9.27 10.57
CA LEU A 316 2.44 -7.92 10.19
C LEU A 316 3.47 -6.84 10.58
N ALA A 317 4.31 -7.09 11.57
CA ALA A 317 5.40 -6.20 11.98
C ALA A 317 6.70 -6.44 11.19
N SER A 318 6.74 -7.50 10.37
CA SER A 318 7.91 -7.83 9.56
C SER A 318 7.95 -7.00 8.28
N ASP A 319 8.80 -5.97 8.28
CA ASP A 319 9.12 -5.16 7.10
C ASP A 319 9.56 -6.04 5.92
N PHE A 320 10.26 -7.15 6.20
CA PHE A 320 10.71 -8.11 5.20
C PHE A 320 9.56 -8.72 4.38
N ILE A 321 8.52 -9.19 5.06
CA ILE A 321 7.38 -9.86 4.45
C ILE A 321 6.51 -8.86 3.68
N LEU A 322 6.26 -7.69 4.26
CA LEU A 322 5.45 -6.63 3.65
C LEU A 322 6.11 -6.04 2.39
N ASP A 323 7.43 -5.86 2.41
CA ASP A 323 8.15 -5.17 1.34
C ASP A 323 8.63 -6.09 0.21
N ASN A 324 8.81 -7.40 0.44
CA ASN A 324 9.44 -8.30 -0.53
C ASN A 324 8.61 -9.52 -0.97
N GLU A 325 7.80 -10.10 -0.08
CA GLU A 325 6.98 -11.29 -0.42
C GLU A 325 5.56 -10.92 -0.79
N LEU A 326 4.95 -10.02 -0.01
CA LEU A 326 3.52 -9.75 -0.11
C LEU A 326 3.15 -8.97 -1.38
N SER A 327 3.94 -7.98 -1.76
CA SER A 327 3.63 -7.15 -2.93
C SER A 327 3.66 -7.95 -4.24
N PRO A 328 4.68 -8.77 -4.53
CA PRO A 328 4.67 -9.62 -5.73
C PRO A 328 3.62 -10.74 -5.67
N LEU A 329 3.34 -11.33 -4.50
CA LEU A 329 2.26 -12.32 -4.35
C LEU A 329 0.88 -11.73 -4.63
N LEU A 330 0.62 -10.51 -4.16
CA LEU A 330 -0.62 -9.81 -4.42
C LEU A 330 -0.78 -9.47 -5.90
N ALA A 331 0.30 -9.06 -6.58
CA ALA A 331 0.28 -8.83 -8.02
C ALA A 331 0.01 -10.13 -8.79
N ALA A 332 0.68 -11.23 -8.43
CA ALA A 332 0.45 -12.54 -9.05
C ALA A 332 -0.98 -13.07 -8.79
N SER A 333 -1.60 -12.72 -7.66
CA SER A 333 -3.01 -13.04 -7.40
C SER A 333 -3.97 -12.28 -8.31
N GLU A 334 -3.69 -10.99 -8.53
CA GLU A 334 -4.52 -10.12 -9.38
C GLU A 334 -4.35 -10.38 -10.88
N GLU A 335 -3.11 -10.62 -11.32
CA GLU A 335 -2.75 -10.70 -12.74
C GLU A 335 -2.68 -12.15 -13.27
N GLU A 336 -2.39 -13.12 -12.40
CA GLU A 336 -2.05 -14.50 -12.79
C GLU A 336 -2.87 -15.57 -12.06
N GLY A 337 -3.87 -15.16 -11.27
CA GLY A 337 -4.82 -16.06 -10.62
C GLY A 337 -4.29 -16.84 -9.41
N VAL A 338 -3.15 -16.44 -8.81
CA VAL A 338 -2.64 -17.08 -7.59
C VAL A 338 -3.66 -16.99 -6.47
N THR A 339 -4.00 -18.13 -5.87
CA THR A 339 -4.92 -18.20 -4.73
C THR A 339 -4.19 -17.85 -3.44
N ILE A 340 -4.65 -16.84 -2.71
CA ILE A 340 -4.07 -16.46 -1.42
C ILE A 340 -4.93 -17.01 -0.29
N LEU A 341 -4.31 -17.77 0.62
CA LEU A 341 -4.93 -18.41 1.78
C LEU A 341 -4.35 -17.85 3.09
N PRO A 342 -4.96 -16.81 3.68
CA PRO A 342 -4.59 -16.34 5.00
C PRO A 342 -4.96 -17.35 6.10
N VAL A 343 -4.02 -17.64 6.99
CA VAL A 343 -4.24 -18.42 8.22
C VAL A 343 -3.87 -17.53 9.40
N ILE A 344 -4.84 -17.24 10.27
CA ILE A 344 -4.65 -16.30 11.38
C ILE A 344 -4.11 -17.07 12.59
N LEU A 345 -2.82 -16.88 12.85
CA LEU A 345 -2.11 -17.56 13.94
C LEU A 345 -2.45 -16.97 15.31
N GLY A 346 -2.58 -15.64 15.41
CA GLY A 346 -2.81 -14.95 16.68
C GLY A 346 -3.63 -13.67 16.53
N PRO A 347 -4.06 -13.04 17.65
CA PRO A 347 -4.71 -11.73 17.61
C PRO A 347 -3.82 -10.71 16.93
N CYS A 348 -4.29 -10.16 15.82
CA CYS A 348 -3.53 -9.20 15.03
C CYS A 348 -4.47 -8.31 14.22
N LEU A 349 -3.94 -7.23 13.66
CA LEU A 349 -4.69 -6.26 12.87
C LEU A 349 -4.98 -6.73 11.43
N PHE A 350 -5.07 -8.05 11.19
CA PHE A 350 -5.33 -8.64 9.87
C PHE A 350 -6.50 -7.96 9.13
N ARG A 351 -7.61 -7.70 9.83
CA ARG A 351 -8.80 -7.06 9.25
C ARG A 351 -8.57 -5.64 8.74
N LEU A 352 -7.49 -4.98 9.17
CA LEU A 352 -7.11 -3.62 8.77
C LEU A 352 -6.08 -3.61 7.64
N THR A 353 -5.56 -4.76 7.23
CA THR A 353 -4.57 -4.86 6.16
C THR A 353 -5.23 -5.08 4.80
N ASN A 354 -4.46 -4.90 3.73
CA ASN A 354 -4.89 -5.24 2.37
C ASN A 354 -5.10 -6.76 2.17
N LEU A 355 -4.75 -7.61 3.14
CA LEU A 355 -4.96 -9.05 3.10
C LEU A 355 -6.37 -9.47 3.51
N ALA A 356 -7.11 -8.59 4.20
CA ALA A 356 -8.49 -8.85 4.60
C ALA A 356 -9.47 -9.03 3.42
N ARG A 357 -9.03 -8.72 2.19
CA ARG A 357 -9.79 -9.01 0.96
C ARG A 357 -9.84 -10.50 0.62
N PHE A 358 -8.87 -11.28 1.12
CA PHE A 358 -8.85 -12.73 0.97
C PHE A 358 -9.53 -13.35 2.17
N GLN A 359 -10.42 -14.31 1.92
CA GLN A 359 -11.09 -15.03 2.99
C GLN A 359 -10.07 -15.88 3.74
N ALA A 360 -9.88 -15.59 5.02
CA ALA A 360 -9.04 -16.40 5.89
C ALA A 360 -9.65 -17.79 6.11
N VAL A 361 -8.80 -18.82 6.20
CA VAL A 361 -9.22 -20.23 6.39
C VAL A 361 -9.89 -20.41 7.76
N ASN A 362 -9.40 -19.72 8.78
CA ASN A 362 -10.03 -19.65 10.09
C ASN A 362 -10.61 -18.26 10.34
N ASN A 363 -11.64 -18.19 11.20
CA ASN A 363 -12.22 -16.92 11.61
C ASN A 363 -11.15 -16.06 12.30
N PRO A 364 -10.86 -14.83 11.85
CA PRO A 364 -9.85 -13.98 12.49
C PRO A 364 -10.14 -13.67 13.96
N SER A 365 -11.40 -13.79 14.41
CA SER A 365 -11.81 -13.64 15.82
C SER A 365 -11.59 -14.92 16.66
N ASN A 366 -11.21 -16.03 16.01
CA ASN A 366 -10.82 -17.30 16.61
C ASN A 366 -9.46 -17.77 16.01
N PRO A 367 -8.36 -17.06 16.32
CA PRO A 367 -7.04 -17.39 15.81
C PRO A 367 -6.53 -18.73 16.36
N LEU A 368 -5.54 -19.34 15.71
CA LEU A 368 -4.98 -20.63 16.14
C LEU A 368 -4.47 -20.59 17.59
N SER A 369 -3.87 -19.49 18.02
CA SER A 369 -3.38 -19.31 19.40
C SER A 369 -4.47 -19.39 20.46
N LYS A 370 -5.76 -19.29 20.08
CA LYS A 370 -6.91 -19.33 20.98
C LYS A 370 -7.52 -20.74 21.12
N VAL A 371 -7.23 -21.65 20.19
CA VAL A 371 -7.88 -22.96 20.12
C VAL A 371 -6.95 -24.09 20.57
N ASN A 372 -7.55 -25.22 20.96
CA ASN A 372 -6.79 -26.38 21.41
C ASN A 372 -6.12 -27.11 20.23
N LYS A 373 -5.24 -28.08 20.53
CA LYS A 373 -4.47 -28.80 19.49
C LYS A 373 -5.34 -29.48 18.43
N HIS A 374 -6.46 -30.08 18.83
CA HIS A 374 -7.37 -30.74 17.90
C HIS A 374 -8.00 -29.74 16.93
N GLU A 375 -8.52 -28.63 17.44
CA GLU A 375 -9.09 -27.54 16.64
C GLU A 375 -8.04 -26.88 15.71
N LYS A 376 -6.77 -26.80 16.14
CA LYS A 376 -5.67 -26.36 15.26
C LYS A 376 -5.49 -27.32 14.08
N ASP A 377 -5.49 -28.63 14.35
CA ASP A 377 -5.34 -29.66 13.31
C ASP A 377 -6.53 -29.70 12.34
N GLU A 378 -7.73 -29.31 12.77
CA GLU A 378 -8.89 -29.11 11.88
C GLU A 378 -8.68 -27.92 10.93
N VAL A 379 -8.09 -26.82 11.39
CA VAL A 379 -7.72 -25.69 10.52
C VAL A 379 -6.67 -26.13 9.50
N TRP A 380 -5.64 -26.86 9.92
CA TRP A 380 -4.62 -27.36 8.99
C TRP A 380 -5.20 -28.33 7.96
N THR A 381 -6.12 -29.21 8.36
CA THR A 381 -6.86 -30.08 7.44
C THR A 381 -7.60 -29.25 6.39
N ARG A 382 -8.32 -28.20 6.77
CA ARG A 382 -9.01 -27.30 5.83
C ARG A 382 -8.06 -26.57 4.88
N VAL A 383 -6.86 -26.18 5.34
CA VAL A 383 -5.83 -25.62 4.46
C VAL A 383 -5.49 -26.62 3.36
N ILE A 384 -5.24 -27.89 3.72
CA ILE A 384 -4.92 -28.95 2.75
C ILE A 384 -6.09 -29.23 1.80
N GLU A 385 -7.32 -29.34 2.30
CA GLU A 385 -8.51 -29.54 1.47
C GLU A 385 -8.67 -28.42 0.45
N THR A 386 -8.41 -27.16 0.85
CA THR A 386 -8.47 -26.01 -0.05
C THR A 386 -7.39 -26.09 -1.13
N ILE A 387 -6.17 -26.49 -0.76
CA ILE A 387 -5.08 -26.69 -1.73
C ILE A 387 -5.45 -27.80 -2.72
N VAL A 388 -5.91 -28.96 -2.25
CA VAL A 388 -6.31 -30.10 -3.11
C VAL A 388 -7.42 -29.70 -4.09
N ASN A 389 -8.41 -28.94 -3.63
CA ASN A 389 -9.51 -28.49 -4.50
C ASN A 389 -9.06 -27.48 -5.57
N SER A 390 -8.00 -26.71 -5.28
CA SER A 390 -7.40 -25.78 -6.25
C SER A 390 -6.64 -26.47 -7.40
N ASP A 391 -6.34 -27.77 -7.30
CA ASP A 391 -5.71 -28.56 -8.37
C ASP A 391 -6.70 -29.07 -9.42
N ASN A 392 -7.98 -29.14 -9.07
CA ASN A 392 -9.03 -29.72 -9.91
C ASN A 392 -9.89 -28.67 -10.64
N SER A 393 -9.51 -27.39 -10.54
CA SER A 393 -10.21 -26.22 -11.11
C SER A 393 -9.35 -25.59 -12.20
#